data_AF-A0AAN9AMA5-F1
#
_entry.id   AF-A0AAN9AMA5-F1
#
_cell.length_a   1.000
_cell.length_b   1.000
_cell.length_c   1.000
_cell.angle_alpha   90.00
_cell.angle_beta   90.00
_cell.angle_gamma   90.00
#
_symmetry.space_group_name_H-M   'P 1'
#
loop_
_entity.id
_entity.type
_entity.pdbx_description
1 polymer ?
#
loop_
_entity_poly.entity_id
_entity_poly.type
_entity_poly.pdbx_seq_one_letter_code
_entity_poly.pdbx_strand_id
1 'polypeptide(L)'
;MVMMMMMMMVVLMMMMMVLMVMMMVVLMMMMMMVVLMVMMMLMMMMTMTIFQFLSLLLILISATQLISEVSDDVNDDSPVANVIYVSSAVKMVTFLLSSVLVQRERRKGVVTSGVLWLFWFSLTIAGIVPFYTNIIQKEYTTSLVQFALFYVYYASVLLQLLLHSFADRPDTHGYQLIGKEPSPELTSSFPSRLTFWWINKLVLLAYRKELTSDDIYDLHPRDKSSRVVPEFLNAWDNEVGRVQWINRERDRTGERHRVHYTHSSQNDRYTQDDDATETTSLLRNGTSIKSSPAEGEGEKSRLAEASFFKVLLKTYWWDLSVCFFFKLIYDLLQFVSPQLLDLLIAYTNDKNQESEWKGYVYASSFFVVAVVSSVFYHQHFHVSMTLGMRIKSACISAVYRKSLTMSNEARKESTAGEIVNLMSVDCQRLQDVTGFLYALWSSPLNIVLALTLLWGQLGAAVLAGVAIMVLLIPLNAVLALKLRKYQQEQMKLKDARIKLMNEVLGGMKVRTFIYLSRRKSGEHFTRHGE
;
A
#
# COMPACT_ATOMS: atom_id res chain seq x y z
N MET A 1 1.17 -81.01 -2.79
CA MET A 1 0.17 -80.36 -1.92
C MET A 1 0.81 -79.66 -0.73
N VAL A 2 1.59 -80.36 0.11
CA VAL A 2 2.26 -79.78 1.30
C VAL A 2 3.19 -78.59 0.96
N MET A 3 3.99 -78.70 -0.10
CA MET A 3 4.89 -77.61 -0.53
C MET A 3 4.13 -76.35 -0.99
N MET A 4 2.98 -76.52 -1.66
CA MET A 4 2.15 -75.41 -2.12
C MET A 4 1.40 -74.75 -0.94
N MET A 5 0.95 -75.54 0.04
CA MET A 5 0.42 -75.03 1.31
C MET A 5 1.47 -74.25 2.09
N MET A 6 2.70 -74.78 2.22
CA MET A 6 3.80 -74.06 2.86
C MET A 6 4.11 -72.75 2.15
N MET A 7 4.18 -72.75 0.81
CA MET A 7 4.47 -71.53 0.04
C MET A 7 3.35 -70.49 0.19
N MET A 8 2.08 -70.92 0.19
CA MET A 8 0.94 -70.04 0.42
C MET A 8 0.93 -69.48 1.85
N MET A 9 1.31 -70.30 2.84
CA MET A 9 1.43 -69.88 4.24
C MET A 9 2.58 -68.87 4.43
N VAL A 10 3.71 -69.08 3.77
CA VAL A 10 4.84 -68.13 3.75
C VAL A 10 4.44 -66.81 3.10
N VAL A 11 3.72 -66.85 1.96
CA VAL A 11 3.24 -65.62 1.30
C VAL A 11 2.21 -64.88 2.16
N LEU A 12 1.29 -65.59 2.83
CA LEU A 12 0.35 -65.00 3.78
C LEU A 12 1.05 -64.38 5.00
N MET A 13 2.06 -65.07 5.54
CA MET A 13 2.89 -64.55 6.63
C MET A 13 3.69 -63.31 6.20
N MET A 14 4.27 -63.30 5.00
CA MET A 14 4.97 -62.14 4.46
C MET A 14 4.00 -60.96 4.21
N MET A 15 2.81 -61.21 3.65
CA MET A 15 1.80 -60.17 3.47
C MET A 15 1.31 -59.61 4.81
N MET A 16 1.07 -60.46 5.81
CA MET A 16 0.73 -60.00 7.17
C MET A 16 1.85 -59.19 7.79
N MET A 17 3.12 -59.60 7.64
CA MET A 17 4.27 -58.82 8.12
C MET A 17 4.33 -57.45 7.44
N VAL A 18 4.15 -57.38 6.13
CA VAL A 18 4.16 -56.11 5.38
C VAL A 18 2.99 -55.21 5.81
N LEU A 19 1.79 -55.76 6.00
CA LEU A 19 0.62 -55.03 6.50
C LEU A 19 0.84 -54.52 7.94
N MET A 20 1.43 -55.33 8.82
CA MET A 20 1.75 -54.90 10.19
C MET A 20 2.79 -53.79 10.21
N VAL A 21 3.84 -53.90 9.39
CA VAL A 21 4.87 -52.86 9.25
C VAL A 21 4.26 -51.56 8.68
N MET A 22 3.43 -51.64 7.64
CA MET A 22 2.73 -50.47 7.11
C MET A 22 1.81 -49.84 8.17
N MET A 23 1.04 -50.64 8.91
CA MET A 23 0.15 -50.14 9.96
C MET A 23 0.94 -49.46 11.09
N MET A 24 2.09 -50.02 11.50
CA MET A 24 2.98 -49.40 12.47
C MET A 24 3.56 -48.08 11.99
N VAL A 25 3.96 -47.98 10.71
CA VAL A 25 4.46 -46.73 10.11
C VAL A 25 3.36 -45.67 10.07
N VAL A 26 2.14 -46.03 9.66
CA VAL A 26 0.99 -45.10 9.65
C VAL A 26 0.65 -44.63 11.06
N LEU A 27 0.63 -45.54 12.05
CA LEU A 27 0.41 -45.20 13.46
C LEU A 27 1.52 -44.29 14.01
N MET A 28 2.79 -44.55 13.70
CA MET A 28 3.89 -43.67 14.08
C MET A 28 3.78 -42.29 13.45
N MET A 29 3.43 -42.19 12.17
CA MET A 29 3.23 -40.91 11.49
C MET A 29 2.06 -40.12 12.07
N MET A 30 0.93 -40.78 12.36
CA MET A 30 -0.22 -40.17 13.03
C MET A 30 0.15 -39.70 14.44
N MET A 31 0.87 -40.52 15.22
CA MET A 31 1.30 -40.16 16.57
C MET A 31 2.30 -39.00 16.55
N MET A 32 3.22 -38.97 15.59
CA MET A 32 4.15 -37.86 15.39
C MET A 32 3.42 -36.57 15.00
N MET A 33 2.40 -36.64 14.13
CA MET A 33 1.54 -35.49 13.83
C MET A 33 0.78 -34.99 15.07
N VAL A 34 0.21 -35.89 15.87
CA VAL A 34 -0.48 -35.54 17.11
C VAL A 34 0.49 -34.90 18.10
N VAL A 35 1.70 -35.45 18.27
CA VAL A 35 2.74 -34.87 19.13
C VAL A 35 3.18 -33.50 18.62
N LEU A 36 3.35 -33.31 17.32
CA LEU A 36 3.66 -32.00 16.73
C LEU A 36 2.52 -30.99 16.93
N MET A 37 1.27 -31.42 16.77
CA MET A 37 0.09 -30.58 17.02
C MET A 37 -0.01 -30.19 18.50
N VAL A 38 0.16 -31.15 19.42
CA VAL A 38 0.14 -30.91 20.86
C VAL A 38 1.31 -30.02 21.30
N MET A 39 2.51 -30.24 20.76
CA MET A 39 3.68 -29.41 21.05
C MET A 39 3.50 -27.99 20.52
N MET A 40 2.94 -27.80 19.32
CA MET A 40 2.58 -26.48 18.81
C MET A 40 1.50 -25.81 19.67
N MET A 41 0.49 -26.56 20.10
CA MET A 41 -0.58 -26.06 20.96
C MET A 41 -0.05 -25.64 22.34
N LEU A 42 0.87 -26.43 22.92
CA LEU A 42 1.56 -26.10 24.17
C LEU A 42 2.46 -24.86 24.05
N MET A 43 3.22 -24.75 22.94
CA MET A 43 4.06 -23.57 22.68
C MET A 43 3.22 -22.29 22.49
N MET A 44 2.04 -22.43 21.90
CA MET A 44 1.07 -21.35 21.75
C MET A 44 0.41 -21.00 23.09
N MET A 45 0.02 -21.97 23.91
CA MET A 45 -0.48 -21.72 25.26
C MET A 45 0.57 -21.06 26.16
N MET A 46 1.85 -21.44 26.02
CA MET A 46 2.95 -20.85 26.78
C MET A 46 3.18 -19.39 26.41
N THR A 47 3.13 -19.02 25.13
CA THR A 47 3.24 -17.61 24.72
C THR A 47 2.04 -16.79 25.21
N MET A 48 0.81 -17.34 25.18
CA MET A 48 -0.40 -16.71 25.72
C MET A 48 -0.30 -16.40 27.22
N THR A 49 0.16 -17.39 28.01
CA THR A 49 0.33 -17.22 29.44
C THR A 49 1.46 -16.24 29.75
N ILE A 50 2.54 -16.22 28.96
CA ILE A 50 3.63 -15.26 29.13
C ILE A 50 3.16 -13.81 28.92
N PHE A 51 2.44 -13.50 27.83
CA PHE A 51 1.93 -12.13 27.59
C PHE A 51 1.00 -11.64 28.70
N GLN A 52 0.12 -12.53 29.17
CA GLN A 52 -0.82 -12.22 30.26
C GLN A 52 -0.12 -12.10 31.60
N PHE A 53 0.82 -12.99 31.90
CA PHE A 53 1.62 -12.95 33.12
C PHE A 53 2.45 -11.67 33.20
N LEU A 54 3.12 -11.28 32.11
CA LEU A 54 3.88 -10.03 32.05
C LEU A 54 2.98 -8.80 32.17
N SER A 55 1.78 -8.82 31.58
CA SER A 55 0.81 -7.73 31.73
C SER A 55 0.28 -7.63 33.16
N LEU A 56 -0.01 -8.77 33.80
CA LEU A 56 -0.42 -8.83 35.22
C LEU A 56 0.70 -8.36 36.14
N LEU A 57 1.95 -8.76 35.87
CA LEU A 57 3.12 -8.30 36.61
C LEU A 57 3.25 -6.77 36.53
N LEU A 58 3.10 -6.19 35.34
CA LEU A 58 3.14 -4.72 35.16
C LEU A 58 2.01 -4.01 35.91
N ILE A 59 0.79 -4.58 35.90
CA ILE A 59 -0.34 -4.05 36.67
C ILE A 59 -0.04 -4.09 38.16
N LEU A 60 0.48 -5.21 38.67
CA LEU A 60 0.86 -5.35 40.08
C LEU A 60 1.96 -4.36 40.47
N ILE A 61 3.00 -4.18 39.65
CA ILE A 61 4.06 -3.20 39.91
C ILE A 61 3.48 -1.77 39.95
N SER A 62 2.60 -1.42 39.01
CA SER A 62 1.94 -0.10 39.02
C SER A 62 1.02 0.10 40.23
N ALA A 63 0.36 -0.95 40.71
CA ALA A 63 -0.46 -0.91 41.92
C ALA A 63 0.40 -0.75 43.17
N THR A 64 1.53 -1.47 43.26
CA THR A 64 2.46 -1.31 44.39
C THR A 64 3.07 0.07 44.44
N GLN A 65 3.38 0.68 43.28
CA GLN A 65 3.87 2.06 43.20
C GLN A 65 2.82 3.06 43.70
N LEU A 66 1.57 2.91 43.25
CA LEU A 66 0.48 3.76 43.72
C LEU A 66 0.26 3.65 45.22
N ILE A 67 0.29 2.43 45.78
CA ILE A 67 0.12 2.21 47.22
C ILE A 67 1.29 2.83 48.02
N SER A 68 2.53 2.68 47.56
CA SER A 68 3.67 3.32 48.23
C SER A 68 3.57 4.84 48.19
N GLU A 69 3.21 5.42 47.04
CA GLU A 69 3.05 6.86 46.89
C GLU A 69 1.94 7.41 47.80
N VAL A 70 0.84 6.68 47.97
CA VAL A 70 -0.27 7.08 48.85
C VAL A 70 0.13 6.92 50.32
N SER A 71 0.85 5.86 50.66
CA SER A 71 1.34 5.65 52.01
C SER A 71 2.35 6.71 52.44
N ASP A 72 3.18 7.18 51.51
CA ASP A 72 4.19 8.20 51.79
C ASP A 72 3.53 9.57 52.02
N ASP A 73 2.46 9.92 51.31
CA ASP A 73 1.70 11.18 51.51
C ASP A 73 0.81 11.19 52.76
N VAL A 74 0.40 10.00 53.23
CA VAL A 74 -0.30 9.86 54.52
C VAL A 74 0.69 9.95 55.70
N ASN A 75 1.94 9.52 55.51
CA ASN A 75 2.94 9.44 56.57
C ASN A 75 3.89 10.65 56.65
N ASP A 76 4.10 11.37 55.55
CA ASP A 76 5.02 12.50 55.45
C ASP A 76 4.24 13.81 55.22
N ASP A 77 4.58 14.87 55.95
CA ASP A 77 3.84 16.15 55.97
C ASP A 77 4.09 17.02 54.71
N SER A 78 4.77 16.45 53.71
CA SER A 78 5.04 17.10 52.42
C SER A 78 4.10 16.55 51.34
N PRO A 79 3.21 17.38 50.77
CA PRO A 79 2.25 16.91 49.77
C PRO A 79 3.00 16.41 48.54
N VAL A 80 2.81 15.13 48.22
CA VAL A 80 3.36 14.52 47.01
C VAL A 80 2.59 15.11 45.82
N ALA A 81 3.30 15.45 44.73
CA ALA A 81 2.66 16.10 43.59
C ALA A 81 1.55 15.19 42.99
N ASN A 82 0.32 15.74 42.86
CA ASN A 82 -0.84 15.05 42.26
C ASN A 82 -0.55 14.33 40.94
N VAL A 83 0.44 14.82 40.19
CA VAL A 83 0.90 14.26 38.91
C VAL A 83 1.41 12.82 39.06
N ILE A 84 2.03 12.48 40.19
CA ILE A 84 2.65 11.17 40.43
C ILE A 84 1.56 10.09 40.55
N TYR A 85 0.53 10.32 41.38
CA TYR A 85 -0.64 9.44 41.50
C TYR A 85 -1.35 9.21 40.18
N VAL A 86 -1.59 10.30 39.43
CA VAL A 86 -2.27 10.23 38.15
C VAL A 86 -1.43 9.42 37.16
N SER A 87 -0.10 9.54 37.18
CA SER A 87 0.78 8.76 36.31
C SER A 87 0.71 7.25 36.59
N SER A 88 0.71 6.85 37.87
CA SER A 88 0.61 5.45 38.30
C SER A 88 -0.76 4.85 37.96
N ALA A 89 -1.84 5.62 38.15
CA ALA A 89 -3.19 5.22 37.76
C ALA A 89 -3.33 5.07 36.23
N VAL A 90 -2.79 6.01 35.45
CA VAL A 90 -2.81 5.95 33.98
C VAL A 90 -2.04 4.72 33.48
N LYS A 91 -0.87 4.41 34.04
CA LYS A 91 -0.10 3.19 33.70
C LYS A 91 -0.95 1.93 33.94
N MET A 92 -1.59 1.83 35.10
CA MET A 92 -2.43 0.67 35.45
C MET A 92 -3.59 0.48 34.45
N VAL A 93 -4.34 1.55 34.15
CA VAL A 93 -5.42 1.52 33.16
C VAL A 93 -4.90 1.15 31.78
N THR A 94 -3.74 1.66 31.40
CA THR A 94 -3.14 1.41 30.09
C THR A 94 -2.71 -0.05 29.95
N PHE A 95 -2.11 -0.66 30.98
CA PHE A 95 -1.73 -2.09 30.95
C PHE A 95 -2.93 -3.03 30.99
N LEU A 96 -4.01 -2.65 31.67
CA LEU A 96 -5.28 -3.35 31.59
C LEU A 96 -5.84 -3.31 30.17
N LEU A 97 -5.86 -2.12 29.55
CA LEU A 97 -6.33 -1.96 28.17
C LEU A 97 -5.48 -2.76 27.19
N SER A 98 -4.15 -2.74 27.33
CA SER A 98 -3.26 -3.52 26.45
C SER A 98 -3.51 -5.03 26.60
N SER A 99 -3.73 -5.52 27.82
CA SER A 99 -4.04 -6.94 28.07
C SER A 99 -5.38 -7.35 27.43
N VAL A 100 -6.41 -6.50 27.53
CA VAL A 100 -7.71 -6.72 26.87
C VAL A 100 -7.57 -6.71 25.35
N LEU A 101 -6.78 -5.79 24.79
CA LEU A 101 -6.51 -5.71 23.36
C LEU A 101 -5.80 -6.98 22.85
N VAL A 102 -4.76 -7.45 23.55
CA VAL A 102 -4.06 -8.71 23.22
C VAL A 102 -5.05 -9.88 23.18
N GLN A 103 -5.94 -10.01 24.17
CA GLN A 103 -6.95 -11.07 24.15
C GLN A 103 -7.95 -10.92 23.00
N ARG A 104 -8.40 -9.69 22.70
CA ARG A 104 -9.37 -9.45 21.64
C ARG A 104 -8.80 -9.74 20.26
N GLU A 105 -7.58 -9.31 20.00
CA GLU A 105 -6.88 -9.53 18.73
C GLU A 105 -6.61 -11.00 18.49
N ARG A 106 -6.20 -11.74 19.53
CA ARG A 106 -5.99 -13.18 19.44
C ARG A 106 -7.28 -13.97 19.27
N ARG A 107 -8.39 -13.58 19.93
CA ARG A 107 -9.73 -14.16 19.66
C ARG A 107 -10.20 -13.95 18.22
N LYS A 108 -9.74 -12.87 17.58
CA LYS A 108 -10.02 -12.57 16.17
C LYS A 108 -9.01 -13.22 15.20
N GLY A 109 -8.01 -13.94 15.70
CA GLY A 109 -6.98 -14.58 14.88
C GLY A 109 -6.02 -13.58 14.22
N VAL A 110 -5.83 -12.39 14.80
CA VAL A 110 -4.87 -11.41 14.29
C VAL A 110 -3.46 -11.89 14.64
N VAL A 111 -2.64 -12.16 13.61
CA VAL A 111 -1.27 -12.69 13.72
C VAL A 111 -0.34 -11.71 14.44
N THR A 112 -0.43 -10.42 14.12
CA THR A 112 0.42 -9.36 14.66
C THR A 112 -0.34 -8.05 14.77
N SER A 113 -0.18 -7.33 15.88
CA SER A 113 -0.74 -6.00 16.07
C SER A 113 0.34 -4.93 16.04
N GLY A 114 0.25 -4.07 15.02
CA GLY A 114 1.13 -2.92 14.91
C GLY A 114 0.89 -1.88 16.01
N VAL A 115 -0.35 -1.73 16.48
CA VAL A 115 -0.71 -0.74 17.51
C VAL A 115 -0.04 -1.11 18.84
N LEU A 116 -0.13 -2.38 19.24
CA LEU A 116 0.53 -2.86 20.46
C LEU A 116 2.05 -2.79 20.34
N TRP A 117 2.62 -3.17 19.19
CA TRP A 117 4.05 -3.06 18.99
C TRP A 117 4.54 -1.61 19.09
N LEU A 118 3.85 -0.67 18.43
CA LEU A 118 4.17 0.77 18.51
C LEU A 118 4.05 1.29 19.95
N PHE A 119 3.02 0.87 20.68
CA PHE A 119 2.84 1.21 22.09
C PHE A 119 4.04 0.77 22.95
N TRP A 120 4.43 -0.50 22.89
CA TRP A 120 5.57 -1.03 23.66
C TRP A 120 6.91 -0.42 23.22
N PHE A 121 7.05 -0.13 21.92
CA PHE A 121 8.23 0.53 21.37
C PHE A 121 8.36 1.96 21.89
N SER A 122 7.27 2.74 21.85
CA SER A 122 7.23 4.09 22.40
C SER A 122 7.49 4.12 23.91
N LEU A 123 6.92 3.18 24.67
CA LEU A 123 7.15 3.07 26.11
C LEU A 123 8.61 2.74 26.44
N THR A 124 9.23 1.87 25.63
CA THR A 124 10.66 1.54 25.75
C THR A 124 11.52 2.78 25.51
N ILE A 125 11.28 3.53 24.43
CA ILE A 125 12.04 4.76 24.13
C ILE A 125 11.86 5.80 25.24
N ALA A 126 10.63 6.03 25.68
CA ALA A 126 10.34 6.98 26.76
C ALA A 126 10.98 6.57 28.10
N GLY A 127 11.13 5.26 28.35
CA GLY A 127 11.74 4.72 29.56
C GLY A 127 13.27 4.85 29.63
N ILE A 128 13.97 5.12 28.51
CA ILE A 128 15.44 5.25 28.49
C ILE A 128 15.92 6.41 29.37
N VAL A 129 15.23 7.56 29.32
CA VAL A 129 15.64 8.76 30.07
C VAL A 129 15.50 8.53 31.59
N PRO A 130 14.32 8.12 32.13
CA PRO A 130 14.19 7.79 33.55
C PRO A 130 15.16 6.69 34.00
N PHE A 131 15.40 5.68 33.17
CA PHE A 131 16.35 4.60 33.47
C PHE A 131 17.76 5.13 33.72
N TYR A 132 18.22 6.08 32.90
CA TYR A 132 19.52 6.72 33.08
C TYR A 132 19.54 7.66 34.29
N THR A 133 18.48 8.47 34.47
CA THR A 133 18.37 9.45 35.56
C THR A 133 18.43 8.78 36.94
N ASN A 134 17.70 7.68 37.15
CA ASN A 134 17.65 7.00 38.44
C ASN A 134 19.01 6.41 38.86
N ILE A 135 19.86 6.03 37.89
CA ILE A 135 21.23 5.56 38.15
C ILE A 135 22.11 6.73 38.65
N ILE A 136 22.04 7.87 37.96
CA ILE A 136 22.85 9.04 38.29
C ILE A 136 22.48 9.63 39.64
N GLN A 137 21.18 9.71 39.93
CA GLN A 137 20.68 10.26 41.19
C GLN A 137 20.93 9.32 42.38
N LYS A 138 21.47 8.12 42.15
CA LYS A 138 21.77 7.11 43.17
C LYS A 138 20.58 6.81 44.07
N GLU A 139 19.39 6.73 43.46
CA GLU A 139 18.11 6.55 44.14
C GLU A 139 18.05 5.24 44.96
N TYR A 140 18.90 4.27 44.64
CA TYR A 140 19.13 3.05 45.43
C TYR A 140 19.55 3.32 46.89
N THR A 141 20.11 4.50 47.19
CA THR A 141 20.50 4.90 48.55
C THR A 141 19.31 5.37 49.39
N THR A 142 18.25 5.86 48.74
CA THR A 142 17.03 6.36 49.39
C THR A 142 16.03 5.21 49.57
N SER A 143 15.73 4.46 48.51
CA SER A 143 14.73 3.40 48.54
C SER A 143 15.10 2.26 47.58
N LEU A 144 15.73 1.21 48.13
CA LEU A 144 16.12 0.01 47.36
C LEU A 144 14.91 -0.64 46.64
N VAL A 145 13.74 -0.63 47.29
CA VAL A 145 12.53 -1.29 46.78
C VAL A 145 11.95 -0.56 45.56
N GLN A 146 11.82 0.77 45.60
CA GLN A 146 11.30 1.56 44.47
C GLN A 146 12.27 1.50 43.28
N PHE A 147 13.57 1.57 43.56
CA PHE A 147 14.62 1.35 42.56
C PHE A 147 14.44 -0.02 41.88
N ALA A 148 14.42 -1.12 42.65
CA ALA A 148 14.29 -2.47 42.10
C ALA A 148 12.98 -2.66 41.30
N LEU A 149 11.85 -2.14 41.78
CA LEU A 149 10.57 -2.20 41.07
C LEU A 149 10.62 -1.51 39.70
N PHE A 150 11.32 -0.38 39.58
CA PHE A 150 11.49 0.31 38.31
C PHE A 150 12.28 -0.52 37.28
N TYR A 151 13.36 -1.21 37.69
CA TYR A 151 14.14 -2.06 36.76
C TYR A 151 13.36 -3.31 36.34
N VAL A 152 12.64 -3.94 37.27
CA VAL A 152 11.77 -5.09 36.94
C VAL A 152 10.65 -4.66 35.99
N TYR A 153 10.06 -3.48 36.22
CA TYR A 153 9.11 -2.86 35.31
C TYR A 153 9.71 -2.66 33.91
N TYR A 154 10.86 -1.99 33.81
CA TYR A 154 11.48 -1.68 32.52
C TYR A 154 11.93 -2.94 31.77
N ALA A 155 12.47 -3.93 32.48
CA ALA A 155 12.80 -5.24 31.91
C ALA A 155 11.56 -5.97 31.37
N SER A 156 10.43 -5.88 32.07
CA SER A 156 9.16 -6.47 31.63
C SER A 156 8.62 -5.77 30.37
N VAL A 157 8.74 -4.44 30.29
CA VAL A 157 8.39 -3.66 29.08
C VAL A 157 9.27 -4.06 27.89
N LEU A 158 10.58 -4.20 28.09
CA LEU A 158 11.51 -4.66 27.05
C LEU A 158 11.16 -6.08 26.57
N LEU A 159 10.84 -6.98 27.50
CA LEU A 159 10.45 -8.34 27.16
C LEU A 159 9.13 -8.38 26.38
N GLN A 160 8.16 -7.53 26.74
CA GLN A 160 6.92 -7.37 25.98
C GLN A 160 7.18 -6.89 24.54
N LEU A 161 8.06 -5.91 24.36
CA LEU A 161 8.45 -5.44 23.03
C LEU A 161 9.10 -6.56 22.20
N LEU A 162 10.02 -7.32 22.79
CA LEU A 162 10.69 -8.43 22.11
C LEU A 162 9.68 -9.50 21.69
N LEU A 163 8.78 -9.90 22.58
CA LEU A 163 7.76 -10.90 22.28
C LEU A 163 6.81 -10.42 21.17
N HIS A 164 6.36 -9.17 21.21
CA HIS A 164 5.53 -8.58 20.14
C HIS A 164 6.28 -8.36 18.81
N SER A 165 7.61 -8.45 18.81
CA SER A 165 8.43 -8.36 17.59
C SER A 165 8.45 -9.66 16.78
N PHE A 166 7.97 -10.76 17.35
CA PHE A 166 7.78 -12.04 16.67
C PHE A 166 6.31 -12.24 16.29
N ALA A 167 6.07 -12.83 15.13
CA ALA A 167 4.71 -13.15 14.68
C ALA A 167 4.20 -14.41 15.37
N ASP A 168 2.98 -14.37 15.88
CA ASP A 168 2.28 -15.57 16.33
C ASP A 168 2.00 -16.47 15.13
N ARG A 169 2.03 -17.79 15.31
CA ARG A 169 1.62 -18.71 14.25
C ARG A 169 0.10 -18.63 14.11
N PRO A 170 -0.46 -18.42 12.90
CA PRO A 170 -1.90 -18.45 12.73
C PRO A 170 -2.44 -19.83 13.09
N ASP A 171 -3.56 -19.86 13.81
CA ASP A 171 -4.31 -21.10 14.06
C ASP A 171 -4.70 -21.75 12.74
N THR A 172 -4.69 -23.10 12.73
CA THR A 172 -5.01 -23.97 11.59
C THR A 172 -6.39 -23.66 10.95
N HIS A 173 -7.25 -22.89 11.63
CA HIS A 173 -8.59 -22.53 11.20
C HIS A 173 -8.74 -21.11 10.63
N GLY A 174 -7.73 -20.23 10.75
CA GLY A 174 -7.87 -18.80 10.42
C GLY A 174 -7.85 -18.46 8.92
N TYR A 175 -7.32 -19.35 8.07
CA TYR A 175 -7.17 -19.09 6.64
C TYR A 175 -7.29 -20.37 5.79
N GLN A 176 -8.42 -21.07 5.86
CA GLN A 176 -8.71 -22.23 4.99
C GLN A 176 -8.94 -21.87 3.50
N LEU A 177 -8.66 -20.63 3.07
CA LEU A 177 -8.94 -20.11 1.71
C LEU A 177 -7.70 -19.60 0.96
N ILE A 178 -6.50 -19.78 1.53
CA ILE A 178 -5.26 -19.34 0.87
C ILE A 178 -4.76 -20.50 0.01
N GLY A 179 -4.33 -20.20 -1.22
CA GLY A 179 -3.82 -21.17 -2.19
C GLY A 179 -2.56 -21.90 -1.70
N LYS A 180 -1.90 -22.62 -2.62
CA LYS A 180 -0.77 -23.52 -2.33
C LYS A 180 0.33 -22.90 -1.45
N GLU A 181 0.63 -21.59 -1.57
CA GLU A 181 1.59 -20.87 -0.72
C GLU A 181 1.19 -19.38 -0.48
N PRO A 182 0.81 -18.96 0.76
CA PRO A 182 0.52 -17.56 1.09
C PRO A 182 1.70 -16.61 0.88
N SER A 183 1.42 -15.34 0.57
CA SER A 183 2.39 -14.25 0.73
C SER A 183 2.96 -14.21 2.16
N PRO A 184 4.29 -14.23 2.36
CA PRO A 184 4.93 -14.11 3.67
C PRO A 184 4.60 -12.81 4.41
N GLU A 185 4.08 -11.79 3.72
CA GLU A 185 3.59 -10.55 4.34
C GLU A 185 2.44 -10.78 5.34
N LEU A 186 1.64 -11.83 5.13
CA LEU A 186 0.51 -12.18 6.01
C LEU A 186 0.97 -12.75 7.35
N THR A 187 2.06 -13.52 7.32
CA THR A 187 2.61 -14.22 8.49
C THR A 187 3.80 -13.46 9.09
N SER A 188 4.21 -12.34 8.51
CA SER A 188 5.36 -11.56 8.98
C SER A 188 5.04 -10.75 10.24
N SER A 189 6.08 -10.58 11.07
CA SER A 189 6.01 -9.69 12.24
C SER A 189 5.81 -8.24 11.82
N PHE A 190 5.24 -7.41 12.69
CA PHE A 190 5.06 -5.99 12.38
C PHE A 190 6.39 -5.28 12.02
N PRO A 191 7.52 -5.50 12.73
CA PRO A 191 8.83 -4.97 12.31
C PRO A 191 9.28 -5.48 10.95
N SER A 192 9.03 -6.76 10.65
CA SER A 192 9.36 -7.36 9.35
C SER A 192 8.53 -6.74 8.22
N ARG A 193 7.26 -6.40 8.48
CA ARG A 193 6.41 -5.65 7.54
C ARG A 193 6.91 -4.21 7.35
N LEU A 194 7.33 -3.55 8.42
CA LEU A 194 7.85 -2.17 8.39
C LEU A 194 9.16 -2.04 7.58
N THR A 195 10.05 -3.02 7.73
CA THR A 195 11.37 -3.07 7.09
C THR A 195 11.42 -3.89 5.80
N PHE A 196 10.27 -4.43 5.37
CA PHE A 196 10.15 -5.36 4.25
C PHE A 196 11.02 -6.62 4.36
N TRP A 197 11.42 -7.03 5.57
CA TRP A 197 12.32 -8.16 5.81
C TRP A 197 11.78 -9.49 5.27
N TRP A 198 10.45 -9.65 5.20
CA TRP A 198 9.79 -10.85 4.69
C TRP A 198 10.16 -11.20 3.24
N ILE A 199 10.63 -10.24 2.44
CA ILE A 199 11.04 -10.49 1.05
C ILE A 199 12.44 -11.11 0.94
N ASN A 200 13.27 -11.02 1.99
CA ASN A 200 14.68 -11.43 1.93
C ASN A 200 14.86 -12.89 1.51
N LYS A 201 13.96 -13.78 1.91
CA LYS A 201 13.98 -15.19 1.50
C LYS A 201 13.85 -15.34 -0.02
N LEU A 202 12.96 -14.55 -0.64
CA LEU A 202 12.75 -14.56 -2.09
C LEU A 202 13.94 -13.95 -2.83
N VAL A 203 14.49 -12.85 -2.31
CA VAL A 203 15.67 -12.20 -2.90
C VAL A 203 16.89 -13.13 -2.87
N LEU A 204 17.10 -13.83 -1.75
CA LEU A 204 18.18 -14.83 -1.64
C LEU A 204 17.94 -16.05 -2.54
N LEU A 205 16.69 -16.46 -2.74
CA LEU A 205 16.36 -17.52 -3.70
C LEU A 205 16.67 -17.07 -5.13
N ALA A 206 16.29 -15.84 -5.50
CA ALA A 206 16.55 -15.24 -6.80
C ALA A 206 18.05 -15.11 -7.12
N TYR A 207 18.88 -14.90 -6.08
CA TYR A 207 20.34 -14.91 -6.23
C TYR A 207 20.90 -16.31 -6.54
N ARG A 208 20.25 -17.37 -6.02
CA ARG A 208 20.71 -18.76 -6.17
C ARG A 208 20.16 -19.45 -7.42
N LYS A 209 18.97 -19.05 -7.88
CA LYS A 209 18.23 -19.68 -8.97
C LYS A 209 17.39 -18.62 -9.68
N GLU A 210 17.26 -18.75 -11.01
CA GLU A 210 16.25 -18.02 -11.77
C GLU A 210 14.85 -18.34 -11.25
N LEU A 211 14.08 -17.30 -10.95
CA LEU A 211 12.73 -17.44 -10.41
C LEU A 211 11.78 -17.93 -11.52
N THR A 212 11.08 -19.02 -11.25
CA THR A 212 9.93 -19.46 -12.07
C THR A 212 8.62 -18.97 -11.47
N SER A 213 7.52 -19.01 -12.24
CA SER A 213 6.20 -18.57 -11.74
C SER A 213 5.73 -19.34 -10.49
N ASP A 214 6.22 -20.57 -10.30
CA ASP A 214 5.93 -21.39 -9.13
C ASP A 214 6.69 -20.96 -7.86
N ASP A 215 7.83 -20.24 -8.01
CA ASP A 215 8.62 -19.75 -6.87
C ASP A 215 8.06 -18.44 -6.29
N ILE A 216 7.04 -17.84 -6.95
CA ILE A 216 6.45 -16.56 -6.57
C ILE A 216 5.22 -16.81 -5.69
N TYR A 217 5.15 -16.09 -4.58
CA TYR A 217 4.04 -16.19 -3.65
C TYR A 217 2.71 -15.71 -4.25
N ASP A 218 1.61 -16.32 -3.78
CA ASP A 218 0.27 -15.86 -4.11
C ASP A 218 0.01 -14.45 -3.56
N LEU A 219 -0.82 -13.67 -4.26
CA LEU A 219 -1.15 -12.31 -3.87
C LEU A 219 -1.90 -12.29 -2.53
N HIS A 220 -1.66 -11.22 -1.75
CA HIS A 220 -2.44 -10.97 -0.54
C HIS A 220 -3.93 -10.90 -0.91
N PRO A 221 -4.84 -11.54 -0.13
CA PRO A 221 -6.28 -11.56 -0.42
C PRO A 221 -6.96 -10.20 -0.62
N ARG A 222 -6.39 -9.11 -0.12
CA ARG A 222 -6.90 -7.74 -0.30
C ARG A 222 -6.60 -7.18 -1.69
N ASP A 223 -5.56 -7.69 -2.34
CA ASP A 223 -5.05 -7.23 -3.63
C ASP A 223 -5.53 -8.13 -4.78
N LYS A 224 -6.23 -9.23 -4.48
CA LYS A 224 -6.81 -10.12 -5.49
C LYS A 224 -7.97 -9.45 -6.23
N SER A 225 -8.05 -9.69 -7.53
CA SER A 225 -9.13 -9.20 -8.41
C SER A 225 -10.52 -9.65 -7.95
N SER A 226 -10.62 -10.83 -7.32
CA SER A 226 -11.88 -11.35 -6.74
C SER A 226 -12.50 -10.42 -5.70
N ARG A 227 -11.70 -9.58 -5.04
CA ARG A 227 -12.17 -8.58 -4.07
C ARG A 227 -12.22 -7.18 -4.67
N VAL A 228 -11.13 -6.76 -5.32
CA VAL A 228 -10.96 -5.40 -5.85
C VAL A 228 -11.97 -5.07 -6.95
N VAL A 229 -12.26 -6.02 -7.85
CA VAL A 229 -13.11 -5.78 -9.01
C VAL A 229 -14.58 -5.60 -8.61
N PRO A 230 -15.21 -6.49 -7.81
CA PRO A 230 -16.59 -6.28 -7.38
C PRO A 230 -16.79 -4.99 -6.59
N GLU A 231 -15.84 -4.62 -5.72
CA GLU A 231 -15.91 -3.39 -4.94
C GLU A 231 -15.93 -2.15 -5.83
N PHE A 232 -15.05 -2.09 -6.84
CA PHE A 232 -15.04 -1.02 -7.82
C PHE A 232 -16.31 -0.99 -8.68
N LEU A 233 -16.76 -2.14 -9.18
CA LEU A 233 -17.94 -2.22 -10.05
C LEU A 233 -19.22 -1.81 -9.31
N ASN A 234 -19.39 -2.25 -8.05
CA ASN A 234 -20.52 -1.82 -7.23
C ASN A 234 -20.53 -0.29 -7.03
N ALA A 235 -19.35 0.31 -6.80
CA ALA A 235 -19.23 1.76 -6.68
C ALA A 235 -19.54 2.49 -8.01
N TRP A 236 -19.12 1.91 -9.14
CA TRP A 236 -19.41 2.43 -10.48
C TRP A 236 -20.91 2.36 -10.80
N ASP A 237 -21.56 1.22 -10.57
CA ASP A 237 -22.98 1.03 -10.84
C ASP A 237 -23.85 1.96 -9.98
N ASN A 238 -23.46 2.19 -8.72
CA ASN A 238 -24.09 3.18 -7.86
C ASN A 238 -23.99 4.61 -8.41
N GLU A 239 -22.84 5.00 -8.97
CA GLU A 239 -22.66 6.33 -9.56
C GLU A 239 -23.44 6.48 -10.87
N VAL A 240 -23.47 5.43 -11.70
CA VAL A 240 -24.29 5.40 -12.92
C VAL A 240 -25.77 5.53 -12.57
N GLY A 241 -26.26 4.78 -11.57
CA GLY A 241 -27.63 4.89 -11.10
C GLY A 241 -27.99 6.28 -10.57
N ARG A 242 -27.07 6.91 -9.82
CA ARG A 242 -27.22 8.30 -9.34
C ARG A 242 -27.37 9.28 -10.50
N VAL A 243 -26.52 9.18 -11.51
CA VAL A 243 -26.53 10.08 -12.67
C VAL A 243 -27.77 9.87 -13.54
N GLN A 244 -28.19 8.63 -13.75
CA GLN A 244 -29.45 8.32 -14.45
C GLN A 244 -30.67 8.90 -13.72
N TRP A 245 -30.68 8.84 -12.39
CA TRP A 245 -31.73 9.51 -11.60
C TRP A 245 -31.72 11.03 -11.78
N ILE A 246 -30.54 11.68 -11.73
CA ILE A 246 -30.41 13.14 -11.96
C ILE A 246 -30.93 13.54 -13.34
N ASN A 247 -30.55 12.79 -14.38
CA ASN A 247 -30.98 13.09 -15.75
C ASN A 247 -32.49 12.91 -15.92
N ARG A 248 -33.06 11.82 -15.40
CA ARG A 248 -34.52 11.61 -15.40
C ARG A 248 -35.27 12.71 -14.66
N GLU A 249 -34.75 13.18 -13.54
CA GLU A 249 -35.38 14.26 -12.78
C GLU A 249 -35.28 15.59 -13.53
N ARG A 250 -34.13 15.90 -14.15
CA ARG A 250 -33.96 17.06 -15.02
C ARG A 250 -34.94 17.06 -16.17
N ASP A 251 -35.09 15.92 -16.86
CA ASP A 251 -36.04 15.76 -17.96
C ASP A 251 -37.47 16.04 -17.47
N ARG A 252 -37.89 15.47 -16.33
CA ARG A 252 -39.22 15.73 -15.73
C ARG A 252 -39.44 17.22 -15.40
N THR A 253 -38.45 17.91 -14.84
CA THR A 253 -38.56 19.35 -14.57
C THR A 253 -38.57 20.21 -15.83
N GLY A 254 -37.76 19.87 -16.84
CA GLY A 254 -37.74 20.56 -18.13
C GLY A 254 -39.05 20.39 -18.89
N GLU A 255 -39.65 19.21 -18.80
CA GLU A 255 -40.95 18.89 -19.39
C GLU A 255 -42.09 19.62 -18.67
N ARG A 256 -42.08 19.70 -17.33
CA ARG A 256 -43.01 20.56 -16.56
C ARG A 256 -42.91 22.03 -16.93
N HIS A 257 -41.70 22.56 -17.14
CA HIS A 257 -41.52 23.95 -17.58
C HIS A 257 -42.09 24.17 -18.99
N ARG A 258 -41.84 23.25 -19.93
CA ARG A 258 -42.43 23.30 -21.29
C ARG A 258 -43.96 23.28 -21.26
N VAL A 259 -44.58 22.41 -20.45
CA VAL A 259 -46.04 22.32 -20.31
C VAL A 259 -46.64 23.61 -19.71
N HIS A 260 -45.91 24.30 -18.82
CA HIS A 260 -46.38 25.56 -18.25
C HIS A 260 -46.40 26.71 -19.27
N TYR A 261 -45.47 26.73 -20.24
CA TYR A 261 -45.46 27.71 -21.33
C TYR A 261 -46.38 27.35 -22.50
N THR A 262 -46.69 26.07 -22.75
CA THR A 262 -47.64 25.70 -23.81
C THR A 262 -49.09 26.00 -23.48
N HIS A 263 -49.44 26.26 -22.21
CA HIS A 263 -50.77 26.76 -21.84
C HIS A 263 -51.04 28.22 -22.26
N SER A 264 -50.04 28.97 -22.76
CA SER A 264 -50.24 30.34 -23.28
C SER A 264 -50.29 30.46 -24.81
N SER A 265 -50.20 29.36 -25.56
CA SER A 265 -50.37 29.37 -27.02
C SER A 265 -51.24 28.21 -27.47
N GLN A 266 -52.55 28.44 -27.42
CA GLN A 266 -53.57 27.51 -27.87
C GLN A 266 -53.85 27.73 -29.37
N ASN A 267 -53.29 26.88 -30.23
CA ASN A 267 -53.89 26.37 -31.48
C ASN A 267 -52.84 25.60 -32.31
N ASP A 268 -52.98 24.28 -32.42
CA ASP A 268 -53.38 23.60 -33.68
C ASP A 268 -53.14 22.08 -33.64
N ARG A 269 -54.25 21.36 -33.85
CA ARG A 269 -54.52 20.15 -34.66
C ARG A 269 -53.55 18.94 -34.73
N TYR A 270 -54.13 17.77 -34.39
CA TYR A 270 -54.09 16.41 -35.01
C TYR A 270 -52.79 15.80 -35.60
N THR A 271 -52.40 14.62 -35.07
CA THR A 271 -52.14 13.29 -35.72
C THR A 271 -51.53 12.35 -34.65
N GLN A 272 -52.21 11.31 -34.17
CA GLN A 272 -52.32 9.91 -34.64
C GLN A 272 -51.02 9.06 -34.54
N ASP A 273 -51.14 7.96 -33.79
CA ASP A 273 -50.36 6.70 -33.65
C ASP A 273 -49.02 6.56 -34.38
N ASP A 274 -47.98 6.12 -33.66
CA ASP A 274 -47.51 4.71 -33.71
C ASP A 274 -46.27 4.46 -32.82
N ASP A 275 -46.17 3.19 -32.42
CA ASP A 275 -45.01 2.43 -31.93
C ASP A 275 -44.49 2.57 -30.49
N ALA A 276 -44.93 1.59 -29.70
CA ALA A 276 -44.26 1.11 -28.52
C ALA A 276 -43.13 0.14 -28.90
N THR A 277 -41.87 0.56 -28.86
CA THR A 277 -40.72 -0.24 -28.40
C THR A 277 -39.44 0.59 -28.49
N GLU A 278 -38.87 0.99 -27.35
CA GLU A 278 -37.40 1.00 -27.12
C GLU A 278 -37.05 1.61 -25.75
N THR A 279 -36.68 0.76 -24.79
CA THR A 279 -36.09 1.15 -23.52
C THR A 279 -34.56 1.11 -23.62
N THR A 280 -33.92 2.05 -24.32
CA THR A 280 -32.49 2.34 -24.11
C THR A 280 -32.16 3.78 -24.54
N SER A 281 -31.98 4.66 -23.54
CA SER A 281 -31.80 6.10 -23.71
C SER A 281 -30.35 6.54 -24.01
N LEU A 282 -29.64 5.86 -24.92
CA LEU A 282 -28.20 6.12 -25.14
C LEU A 282 -27.78 6.58 -26.55
N LEU A 283 -28.69 6.72 -27.53
CA LEU A 283 -28.30 7.02 -28.92
C LEU A 283 -29.05 8.19 -29.59
N ARG A 284 -29.52 9.19 -28.84
CA ARG A 284 -30.07 10.41 -29.48
C ARG A 284 -29.06 11.55 -29.49
N ASN A 285 -28.13 11.51 -30.45
CA ASN A 285 -27.36 12.63 -31.03
C ASN A 285 -26.44 12.05 -32.13
N GLY A 286 -26.47 12.43 -33.41
CA GLY A 286 -27.29 13.37 -34.14
C GLY A 286 -27.05 13.21 -35.65
N THR A 287 -28.12 13.11 -36.42
CA THR A 287 -28.13 13.41 -37.85
C THR A 287 -28.28 14.93 -38.01
N SER A 288 -27.19 15.59 -38.40
CA SER A 288 -27.18 16.99 -38.80
C SER A 288 -27.92 17.14 -40.14
N ILE A 289 -29.24 17.37 -40.09
CA ILE A 289 -29.93 18.07 -41.18
C ILE A 289 -29.79 19.56 -40.91
N LYS A 290 -28.96 20.22 -41.72
CA LYS A 290 -28.83 21.68 -41.78
C LYS A 290 -30.20 22.29 -42.11
N SER A 291 -30.75 23.03 -41.16
CA SER A 291 -31.68 24.13 -41.45
C SER A 291 -31.20 25.36 -40.67
N SER A 292 -31.32 26.52 -41.33
CA SER A 292 -30.74 27.82 -40.98
C SER A 292 -31.10 28.33 -39.57
N PRO A 293 -30.35 29.32 -39.05
CA PRO A 293 -30.30 29.66 -37.63
C PRO A 293 -31.52 30.51 -37.23
N ALA A 294 -32.31 30.00 -36.29
CA ALA A 294 -33.22 30.83 -35.51
C ALA A 294 -32.56 31.11 -34.16
N GLU A 295 -32.28 32.39 -33.93
CA GLU A 295 -31.68 32.97 -32.73
C GLU A 295 -32.46 32.59 -31.47
N GLY A 296 -31.72 32.08 -30.47
CA GLY A 296 -32.28 31.66 -29.19
C GLY A 296 -31.50 30.49 -28.58
N GLU A 297 -30.17 30.60 -28.50
CA GLU A 297 -29.33 29.62 -27.80
C GLU A 297 -29.49 29.76 -26.28
N GLY A 298 -30.61 29.27 -25.76
CA GLY A 298 -30.73 28.83 -24.37
C GLY A 298 -29.94 27.54 -24.20
N GLU A 299 -28.85 27.64 -23.45
CA GLU A 299 -28.02 26.58 -22.85
C GLU A 299 -28.66 25.17 -22.90
N LYS A 300 -28.27 24.35 -23.89
CA LYS A 300 -28.58 22.91 -23.89
C LYS A 300 -27.93 22.30 -22.65
N SER A 301 -28.69 22.11 -21.58
CA SER A 301 -28.29 21.43 -20.34
C SER A 301 -27.61 20.11 -20.68
N ARG A 302 -26.28 20.06 -20.62
CA ARG A 302 -25.51 18.82 -20.79
C ARG A 302 -26.01 17.81 -19.76
N LEU A 303 -26.44 16.64 -20.24
CA LEU A 303 -26.78 15.50 -19.40
C LEU A 303 -25.61 15.25 -18.43
N ALA A 304 -25.92 14.98 -17.16
CA ALA A 304 -24.89 14.63 -16.21
C ALA A 304 -24.25 13.30 -16.66
N GLU A 305 -22.93 13.22 -16.61
CA GLU A 305 -22.16 12.02 -16.93
C GLU A 305 -21.57 11.43 -15.64
N ALA A 306 -21.46 10.09 -15.59
CA ALA A 306 -20.82 9.42 -14.47
C ALA A 306 -19.32 9.71 -14.44
N SER A 307 -18.84 10.27 -13.33
CA SER A 307 -17.43 10.63 -13.19
C SER A 307 -16.60 9.46 -12.67
N PHE A 308 -15.74 8.93 -13.53
CA PHE A 308 -14.78 7.88 -13.17
C PHE A 308 -13.85 8.28 -12.02
N PHE A 309 -13.32 9.52 -12.05
CA PHE A 309 -12.44 10.02 -11.00
C PHE A 309 -13.13 10.04 -9.62
N LYS A 310 -14.41 10.44 -9.58
CA LYS A 310 -15.19 10.48 -8.34
C LYS A 310 -15.40 9.07 -7.76
N VAL A 311 -15.63 8.08 -8.62
CA VAL A 311 -15.77 6.68 -8.20
C VAL A 311 -14.45 6.17 -7.62
N LEU A 312 -13.33 6.38 -8.31
CA LEU A 312 -12.02 6.00 -7.78
C LEU A 312 -11.74 6.62 -6.41
N LEU A 313 -11.98 7.93 -6.26
CA LEU A 313 -11.79 8.63 -5.00
C LEU A 313 -12.65 8.03 -3.89
N LYS A 314 -13.93 7.75 -4.18
CA LYS A 314 -14.87 7.18 -3.21
C LYS A 314 -14.53 5.74 -2.84
N THR A 315 -14.11 4.92 -3.79
CA THR A 315 -13.75 3.51 -3.55
C THR A 315 -12.49 3.39 -2.72
N TYR A 316 -11.46 4.19 -3.01
CA TYR A 316 -10.14 4.06 -2.40
C TYR A 316 -9.79 5.16 -1.38
N TRP A 317 -10.79 5.87 -0.85
CA TRP A 317 -10.58 7.03 0.02
C TRP A 317 -9.74 6.73 1.25
N TRP A 318 -9.89 5.53 1.84
CA TRP A 318 -9.15 5.11 3.03
C TRP A 318 -7.66 4.97 2.74
N ASP A 319 -7.31 4.22 1.68
CA ASP A 319 -5.92 4.04 1.25
C ASP A 319 -5.28 5.39 0.87
N LEU A 320 -6.02 6.27 0.18
CA LEU A 320 -5.57 7.62 -0.17
C LEU A 320 -5.28 8.47 1.08
N SER A 321 -6.14 8.39 2.10
CA SER A 321 -5.97 9.14 3.34
C SER A 321 -4.75 8.65 4.12
N VAL A 322 -4.56 7.33 4.25
CA VAL A 322 -3.39 6.74 4.92
C VAL A 322 -2.09 7.16 4.23
N CYS A 323 -2.06 7.13 2.90
CA CYS A 323 -0.89 7.58 2.13
C CYS A 323 -0.62 9.09 2.34
N PHE A 324 -1.67 9.92 2.36
CA PHE A 324 -1.53 11.36 2.63
C PHE A 324 -0.86 11.61 3.98
N PHE A 325 -1.31 10.93 5.05
CA PHE A 325 -0.70 11.06 6.38
C PHE A 325 0.76 10.64 6.41
N PHE A 326 1.13 9.51 5.81
CA PHE A 326 2.53 9.08 5.77
C PHE A 326 3.43 10.05 5.01
N LYS A 327 2.93 10.59 3.89
CA LYS A 327 3.68 11.57 3.11
C LYS A 327 3.85 12.89 3.87
N LEU A 328 2.79 13.36 4.54
CA LEU A 328 2.83 14.58 5.34
C LEU A 328 3.86 14.49 6.46
N ILE A 329 3.88 13.38 7.20
CA ILE A 329 4.85 13.16 8.29
C ILE A 329 6.27 13.15 7.72
N TYR A 330 6.50 12.46 6.60
CA TYR A 330 7.80 12.46 5.92
C TYR A 330 8.27 13.88 5.54
N ASP A 331 7.39 14.67 4.91
CA ASP A 331 7.72 16.03 4.48
C ASP A 331 8.08 16.93 5.68
N LEU A 332 7.33 16.83 6.78
CA LEU A 332 7.64 17.58 8.01
C LEU A 332 8.98 17.15 8.63
N LEU A 333 9.25 15.83 8.70
CA LEU A 333 10.50 15.31 9.24
C LEU A 333 11.72 15.74 8.42
N GLN A 334 11.57 15.91 7.10
CA GLN A 334 12.66 16.35 6.23
C GLN A 334 13.20 17.73 6.63
N PHE A 335 12.35 18.62 7.16
CA PHE A 335 12.74 19.95 7.62
C PHE A 335 13.30 19.99 9.04
N VAL A 336 13.18 18.91 9.81
CA VAL A 336 13.81 18.80 11.13
C VAL A 336 15.34 18.69 11.00
N SER A 337 15.85 18.07 9.93
CA SER A 337 17.30 17.86 9.74
C SER A 337 18.09 19.18 9.62
N PRO A 338 17.71 20.17 8.79
CA PRO A 338 18.36 21.48 8.77
C PRO A 338 18.34 22.21 10.12
N GLN A 339 17.24 22.11 10.87
CA GLN A 339 17.11 22.74 12.19
C GLN A 339 18.05 22.10 13.22
N LEU A 340 18.15 20.77 13.22
CA LEU A 340 19.11 20.05 14.07
C LEU A 340 20.56 20.39 13.72
N LEU A 341 20.85 20.57 12.42
CA LEU A 341 22.18 20.97 11.98
C LEU A 341 22.55 22.37 12.48
N ASP A 342 21.62 23.32 12.41
CA ASP A 342 21.81 24.68 12.92
C ASP A 342 22.10 24.68 14.44
N LEU A 343 21.32 23.92 15.21
CA LEU A 343 21.55 23.73 16.65
C LEU A 343 22.91 23.09 16.95
N LEU A 344 23.33 22.10 16.15
CA LEU A 344 24.63 21.44 16.32
C LEU A 344 25.80 22.38 16.01
N ILE A 345 25.66 23.23 14.97
CA ILE A 345 26.65 24.25 14.63
C ILE A 345 26.73 25.30 15.75
N ALA A 346 25.59 25.78 16.25
CA ALA A 346 25.52 26.72 17.37
C ALA A 346 26.20 26.14 18.63
N TYR A 347 25.87 24.90 19.00
CA TYR A 347 26.52 24.18 20.10
C TYR A 347 28.04 24.09 19.94
N THR A 348 28.53 23.86 18.72
CA THR A 348 29.97 23.71 18.47
C THR A 348 30.72 25.04 18.57
N ASN A 349 30.04 26.17 18.33
CA ASN A 349 30.64 27.50 18.41
C ASN A 349 30.78 28.00 19.86
N ASP A 350 29.86 27.63 20.76
CA ASP A 350 29.88 28.01 22.18
C ASP A 350 30.70 27.04 23.05
N LYS A 351 32.03 27.12 22.93
CA LYS A 351 33.00 26.18 23.54
C LYS A 351 33.01 26.07 25.07
N ASN A 352 32.39 26.97 25.83
CA ASN A 352 32.68 27.14 27.27
C ASN A 352 31.46 27.08 28.21
N GLN A 353 30.23 26.82 27.74
CA GLN A 353 29.04 26.95 28.61
C GLN A 353 28.00 25.82 28.51
N GLU A 354 28.09 24.93 27.53
CA GLU A 354 27.08 23.88 27.32
C GLU A 354 27.57 22.49 27.76
N SER A 355 26.71 21.75 28.46
CA SER A 355 27.01 20.38 28.90
C SER A 355 27.11 19.41 27.72
N GLU A 356 28.10 18.52 27.76
CA GLU A 356 28.43 17.56 26.68
C GLU A 356 27.25 16.68 26.23
N TRP A 357 26.32 16.36 27.14
CA TRP A 357 25.14 15.55 26.84
C TRP A 357 24.24 16.18 25.76
N LYS A 358 24.19 17.52 25.65
CA LYS A 358 23.37 18.22 24.64
C LYS A 358 23.85 17.89 23.22
N GLY A 359 25.16 17.90 23.01
CA GLY A 359 25.76 17.53 21.71
C GLY A 359 25.44 16.10 21.31
N TYR A 360 25.54 15.15 22.25
CA TYR A 360 25.16 13.75 21.99
C TYR A 360 23.67 13.59 21.69
N VAL A 361 22.80 14.36 22.33
CA VAL A 361 21.35 14.36 22.05
C VAL A 361 21.06 14.91 20.66
N TYR A 362 21.69 16.00 20.23
CA TYR A 362 21.51 16.53 18.87
C TYR A 362 21.98 15.54 17.81
N ALA A 363 23.17 14.94 17.98
CA ALA A 363 23.69 13.93 17.06
C ALA A 363 22.80 12.67 16.98
N SER A 364 22.35 12.17 18.13
CA SER A 364 21.46 11.01 18.20
C SER A 364 20.09 11.31 17.59
N SER A 365 19.55 12.50 17.83
CA SER A 365 18.29 12.96 17.23
C SER A 365 18.39 13.02 15.71
N PHE A 366 19.53 13.45 15.18
CA PHE A 366 19.79 13.48 13.74
C PHE A 366 19.66 12.09 13.10
N PHE A 367 20.25 11.07 13.74
CA PHE A 367 20.12 9.67 13.30
C PHE A 367 18.68 9.16 13.40
N VAL A 368 18.01 9.39 14.53
CA VAL A 368 16.62 8.93 14.73
C VAL A 368 15.68 9.55 13.69
N VAL A 369 15.77 10.85 13.46
CA VAL A 369 14.96 11.54 12.45
C VAL A 369 15.22 10.97 11.05
N ALA A 370 16.48 10.69 10.70
CA ALA A 370 16.82 10.07 9.43
C ALA A 370 16.18 8.68 9.26
N VAL A 371 16.27 7.82 10.27
CA VAL A 371 15.67 6.48 10.24
C VAL A 371 14.14 6.55 10.14
N VAL A 372 13.50 7.36 10.97
CA VAL A 372 12.03 7.51 10.99
C VAL A 372 11.54 8.09 9.66
N SER A 373 12.21 9.11 9.11
CA SER A 373 11.85 9.68 7.81
C SER A 373 11.94 8.64 6.68
N SER A 374 12.99 7.81 6.66
CA SER A 374 13.15 6.73 5.69
C SER A 374 11.99 5.73 5.75
N VAL A 375 11.58 5.33 6.96
CA VAL A 375 10.44 4.43 7.18
C VAL A 375 9.15 5.02 6.60
N PHE A 376 8.83 6.28 6.89
CA PHE A 376 7.62 6.92 6.36
C PHE A 376 7.66 7.08 4.84
N TYR A 377 8.81 7.42 4.28
CA TYR A 377 9.00 7.54 2.83
C TYR A 377 8.69 6.22 2.11
N HIS A 378 9.31 5.13 2.56
CA HIS A 378 9.13 3.81 1.95
C HIS A 378 7.73 3.24 2.18
N GLN A 379 7.14 3.47 3.36
CA GLN A 379 5.77 3.04 3.63
C GLN A 379 4.76 3.79 2.74
N HIS A 380 4.92 5.11 2.58
CA HIS A 380 4.14 5.90 1.62
C HIS A 380 4.28 5.33 0.21
N PHE A 381 5.52 5.10 -0.25
CA PHE A 381 5.77 4.61 -1.61
C PHE A 381 5.13 3.24 -1.84
N HIS A 382 5.24 2.33 -0.88
CA HIS A 382 4.64 1.00 -0.95
C HIS A 382 3.11 1.04 -1.03
N VAL A 383 2.45 1.81 -0.15
CA VAL A 383 0.98 1.94 -0.16
C VAL A 383 0.50 2.59 -1.47
N SER A 384 1.19 3.65 -1.94
CA SER A 384 0.83 4.36 -3.17
C SER A 384 0.96 3.48 -4.41
N MET A 385 2.05 2.70 -4.51
CA MET A 385 2.25 1.77 -5.62
C MET A 385 1.25 0.62 -5.60
N THR A 386 0.92 0.10 -4.42
CA THR A 386 -0.07 -0.96 -4.25
C THR A 386 -1.47 -0.48 -4.64
N LEU A 387 -1.83 0.74 -4.24
CA LEU A 387 -3.08 1.37 -4.67
C LEU A 387 -3.14 1.53 -6.19
N GLY A 388 -2.04 2.00 -6.82
CA GLY A 388 -1.95 2.08 -8.27
C GLY A 388 -2.18 0.74 -8.98
N MET A 389 -1.63 -0.36 -8.41
CA MET A 389 -1.86 -1.72 -8.92
C MET A 389 -3.34 -2.15 -8.78
N ARG A 390 -3.99 -1.85 -7.65
CA ARG A 390 -5.43 -2.15 -7.45
C ARG A 390 -6.30 -1.40 -8.46
N ILE A 391 -6.05 -0.10 -8.64
CA ILE A 391 -6.75 0.74 -9.62
C ILE A 391 -6.59 0.15 -11.02
N LYS A 392 -5.37 -0.17 -11.44
CA LYS A 392 -5.11 -0.79 -12.75
C LYS A 392 -5.87 -2.11 -12.93
N SER A 393 -5.82 -3.00 -11.94
CA SER A 393 -6.52 -4.30 -11.98
C SER A 393 -8.04 -4.14 -12.12
N ALA A 394 -8.62 -3.19 -11.36
CA ALA A 394 -10.04 -2.84 -11.46
C ALA A 394 -10.40 -2.30 -12.85
N CYS A 395 -9.58 -1.38 -13.38
CA CYS A 395 -9.81 -0.76 -14.69
C CYS A 395 -9.76 -1.78 -15.83
N ILE A 396 -8.72 -2.62 -15.86
CA ILE A 396 -8.59 -3.69 -16.87
C ILE A 396 -9.81 -4.59 -16.84
N SER A 397 -10.24 -5.01 -15.65
CA SER A 397 -11.39 -5.90 -15.48
C SER A 397 -12.70 -5.24 -15.89
N ALA A 398 -12.88 -3.95 -15.61
CA ALA A 398 -14.06 -3.18 -15.99
C ALA A 398 -14.14 -2.98 -17.52
N VAL A 399 -13.02 -2.60 -18.16
CA VAL A 399 -12.93 -2.48 -19.62
C VAL A 399 -13.16 -3.85 -20.28
N TYR A 400 -12.60 -4.92 -19.70
CA TYR A 400 -12.77 -6.27 -20.22
C TYR A 400 -14.24 -6.71 -20.18
N ARG A 401 -14.91 -6.58 -19.03
CA ARG A 401 -16.35 -6.86 -18.90
C ARG A 401 -17.19 -6.02 -19.85
N LYS A 402 -16.86 -4.74 -20.02
CA LYS A 402 -17.58 -3.86 -20.94
C LYS A 402 -17.39 -4.33 -22.38
N SER A 403 -16.18 -4.69 -22.80
CA SER A 403 -15.89 -5.17 -24.17
C SER A 403 -16.69 -6.42 -24.57
N LEU A 404 -17.03 -7.28 -23.60
CA LEU A 404 -17.85 -8.47 -23.79
C LEU A 404 -19.35 -8.17 -23.95
N THR A 405 -19.81 -7.00 -23.51
CA THR A 405 -21.22 -6.59 -23.49
C THR A 405 -21.53 -5.42 -24.42
N MET A 406 -20.56 -5.00 -25.26
CA MET A 406 -20.74 -3.93 -26.24
C MET A 406 -21.64 -4.38 -27.40
N SER A 407 -22.51 -3.48 -27.88
CA SER A 407 -23.32 -3.68 -29.08
C SER A 407 -22.44 -3.73 -30.33
N ASN A 408 -22.94 -4.34 -31.41
CA ASN A 408 -22.22 -4.38 -32.68
C ASN A 408 -21.99 -3.00 -33.30
N GLU A 409 -22.85 -2.03 -32.99
CA GLU A 409 -22.70 -0.63 -33.42
C GLU A 409 -21.54 0.05 -32.69
N ALA A 410 -21.49 -0.02 -31.36
CA ALA A 410 -20.36 0.51 -30.57
C ALA A 410 -19.03 -0.22 -30.88
N ARG A 411 -19.08 -1.50 -31.27
CA ARG A 411 -17.90 -2.27 -31.69
C ARG A 411 -17.38 -1.86 -33.08
N LYS A 412 -18.19 -1.18 -33.91
CA LYS A 412 -17.70 -0.56 -35.16
C LYS A 412 -16.96 0.75 -34.89
N GLU A 413 -17.32 1.46 -33.83
CA GLU A 413 -16.68 2.73 -33.43
C GLU A 413 -15.35 2.54 -32.71
N SER A 414 -15.18 1.42 -31.98
CA SER A 414 -13.94 1.09 -31.28
C SER A 414 -13.37 -0.23 -31.76
N THR A 415 -12.22 -0.19 -32.42
CA THR A 415 -11.52 -1.38 -32.91
C THR A 415 -11.02 -2.25 -31.75
N ALA A 416 -10.88 -3.56 -31.98
CA ALA A 416 -10.30 -4.47 -30.98
C ALA A 416 -8.89 -4.03 -30.53
N GLY A 417 -8.10 -3.44 -31.43
CA GLY A 417 -6.79 -2.89 -31.12
C GLY A 417 -6.84 -1.70 -30.16
N GLU A 418 -7.80 -0.79 -30.32
CA GLU A 418 -7.99 0.36 -29.42
C GLU A 418 -8.40 -0.10 -28.01
N ILE A 419 -9.27 -1.10 -27.91
CA ILE A 419 -9.68 -1.68 -26.61
C ILE A 419 -8.48 -2.31 -25.90
N VAL A 420 -7.63 -3.05 -26.62
CA VAL A 420 -6.40 -3.64 -26.07
C VAL A 420 -5.40 -2.56 -25.67
N ASN A 421 -5.28 -1.48 -26.45
CA ASN A 421 -4.45 -0.32 -26.10
C ASN A 421 -4.95 0.35 -24.82
N LEU A 422 -6.28 0.51 -24.66
CA LEU A 422 -6.89 1.08 -23.45
C LEU A 422 -6.57 0.24 -22.19
N MET A 423 -6.59 -1.10 -22.30
CA MET A 423 -6.24 -1.99 -21.20
C MET A 423 -4.74 -2.01 -20.86
N SER A 424 -3.87 -1.86 -21.87
CA SER A 424 -2.41 -2.03 -21.69
C SER A 424 -1.67 -0.72 -21.42
N VAL A 425 -2.02 0.35 -22.13
CA VAL A 425 -1.33 1.65 -22.06
C VAL A 425 -2.04 2.59 -21.09
N ASP A 426 -3.34 2.82 -21.26
CA ASP A 426 -4.05 3.81 -20.44
C ASP A 426 -4.21 3.35 -18.99
N CYS A 427 -4.53 2.07 -18.75
CA CYS A 427 -4.56 1.52 -17.40
C CYS A 427 -3.18 1.51 -16.72
N GLN A 428 -2.08 1.36 -17.48
CA GLN A 428 -0.72 1.50 -16.95
C GLN A 428 -0.44 2.95 -16.54
N ARG A 429 -0.78 3.92 -17.39
CA ARG A 429 -0.62 5.34 -17.07
C ARG A 429 -1.38 5.74 -15.81
N LEU A 430 -2.57 5.19 -15.59
CA LEU A 430 -3.32 5.41 -14.35
C LEU A 430 -2.59 4.89 -13.11
N GLN A 431 -1.95 3.72 -13.19
CA GLN A 431 -1.08 3.22 -12.12
C GLN A 431 0.08 4.19 -11.87
N ASP A 432 0.78 4.60 -12.93
CA ASP A 432 1.96 5.45 -12.83
C ASP A 432 1.60 6.81 -12.19
N VAL A 433 0.48 7.43 -12.62
CA VAL A 433 -0.03 8.69 -12.06
C VAL A 433 -0.37 8.54 -10.57
N THR A 434 -0.94 7.40 -10.17
CA THR A 434 -1.26 7.15 -8.76
C THR A 434 0.00 7.16 -7.88
N GLY A 435 1.13 6.67 -8.39
CA GLY A 435 2.42 6.71 -7.69
C GLY A 435 2.97 8.13 -7.47
N PHE A 436 2.68 9.06 -8.38
CA PHE A 436 3.18 10.44 -8.33
C PHE A 436 2.14 11.47 -7.87
N LEU A 437 0.89 11.07 -7.64
CA LEU A 437 -0.22 11.94 -7.28
C LEU A 437 0.12 12.85 -6.10
N TYR A 438 0.82 12.32 -5.10
CA TYR A 438 1.16 13.05 -3.88
C TYR A 438 2.20 14.16 -4.10
N ALA A 439 2.99 14.10 -5.19
CA ALA A 439 3.93 15.16 -5.53
C ALA A 439 3.21 16.49 -5.84
N LEU A 440 1.94 16.45 -6.28
CA LEU A 440 1.17 17.63 -6.64
C LEU A 440 0.94 18.58 -5.45
N TRP A 441 0.65 18.03 -4.26
CA TRP A 441 0.43 18.85 -3.06
C TRP A 441 1.69 18.93 -2.18
N SER A 442 2.52 17.89 -2.17
CA SER A 442 3.76 17.83 -1.38
C SER A 442 4.81 18.82 -1.88
N SER A 443 4.97 18.99 -3.21
CA SER A 443 5.99 19.91 -3.74
C SER A 443 5.73 21.38 -3.38
N PRO A 444 4.50 21.91 -3.54
CA PRO A 444 4.18 23.26 -3.05
C PRO A 444 4.41 23.41 -1.54
N LEU A 445 4.01 22.43 -0.73
CA LEU A 445 4.23 22.46 0.72
C LEU A 445 5.73 22.52 1.05
N ASN A 446 6.55 21.71 0.39
CA ASN A 446 8.00 21.71 0.60
C ASN A 446 8.63 23.05 0.17
N ILE A 447 8.19 23.64 -0.93
CA ILE A 447 8.67 24.96 -1.36
C ILE A 447 8.31 26.02 -0.31
N VAL A 448 7.06 26.04 0.16
CA VAL A 448 6.60 27.01 1.17
C VAL A 448 7.39 26.83 2.47
N LEU A 449 7.51 25.61 3.00
CA LEU A 449 8.26 25.35 4.23
C LEU A 449 9.74 25.75 4.08
N ALA A 450 10.40 25.35 2.98
CA ALA A 450 11.79 25.72 2.72
C ALA A 450 11.98 27.24 2.70
N LEU A 451 11.11 27.98 2.00
CA LEU A 451 11.19 29.44 1.92
C LEU A 451 10.93 30.11 3.28
N THR A 452 9.99 29.62 4.08
CA THR A 452 9.73 30.16 5.42
C THR A 452 10.92 29.97 6.36
N LEU A 453 11.57 28.81 6.33
CA LEU A 453 12.75 28.53 7.15
C LEU A 453 13.97 29.34 6.70
N LEU A 454 14.21 29.43 5.39
CA LEU A 454 15.29 30.25 4.82
C LEU A 454 15.09 31.73 5.11
N TRP A 455 13.84 32.22 5.07
CA TRP A 455 13.54 33.61 5.43
C TRP A 455 13.92 33.92 6.88
N GLY A 456 13.73 32.96 7.79
CA GLY A 456 14.18 33.08 9.18
C GLY A 456 15.70 33.22 9.34
N GLN A 457 16.49 32.57 8.49
CA GLN A 457 17.96 32.59 8.56
C GLN A 457 18.61 33.76 7.79
N LEU A 458 18.06 34.11 6.62
CA LEU A 458 18.70 35.04 5.66
C LEU A 458 17.89 36.32 5.39
N GLY A 459 16.64 36.40 5.87
CA GLY A 459 15.74 37.54 5.65
C GLY A 459 15.46 37.81 4.17
N ALA A 460 15.48 39.09 3.79
CA ALA A 460 15.10 39.53 2.44
C ALA A 460 16.02 38.99 1.31
N ALA A 461 17.22 38.50 1.62
CA ALA A 461 18.13 37.93 0.64
C ALA A 461 17.53 36.70 -0.09
N VAL A 462 16.58 35.99 0.54
CA VAL A 462 15.89 34.83 -0.04
C VAL A 462 15.14 35.18 -1.33
N LEU A 463 14.65 36.43 -1.47
CA LEU A 463 13.91 36.87 -2.66
C LEU A 463 14.75 36.78 -3.95
N ALA A 464 16.07 36.99 -3.86
CA ALA A 464 16.96 36.81 -5.01
C ALA A 464 17.00 35.34 -5.46
N GLY A 465 17.03 34.39 -4.52
CA GLY A 465 16.95 32.96 -4.82
C GLY A 465 15.61 32.56 -5.45
N VAL A 466 14.50 33.08 -4.93
CA VAL A 466 13.16 32.85 -5.50
C VAL A 466 13.07 33.39 -6.93
N ALA A 467 13.62 34.58 -7.21
CA ALA A 467 13.65 35.15 -8.55
C ALA A 467 14.38 34.24 -9.54
N ILE A 468 15.51 33.66 -9.14
CA ILE A 468 16.26 32.69 -9.97
C ILE A 468 15.44 31.41 -10.18
N MET A 469 14.80 30.87 -9.15
CA MET A 469 13.95 29.68 -9.28
C MET A 469 12.79 29.90 -10.25
N VAL A 470 12.11 31.05 -10.17
CA VAL A 470 11.02 31.41 -11.08
C VAL A 470 11.52 31.55 -12.51
N LEU A 471 12.72 32.10 -12.73
CA LEU A 471 13.34 32.23 -14.06
C LEU A 471 13.72 30.86 -14.65
N LEU A 472 14.08 29.87 -13.83
CA LEU A 472 14.36 28.51 -14.29
C LEU A 472 13.13 27.75 -14.80
N ILE A 473 11.92 28.10 -14.36
CA ILE A 473 10.66 27.48 -14.81
C ILE A 473 10.46 27.61 -16.33
N PRO A 474 10.45 28.82 -16.94
CA PRO A 474 10.28 28.96 -18.38
C PRO A 474 11.45 28.36 -19.17
N LEU A 475 12.67 28.40 -18.64
CA LEU A 475 13.82 27.74 -19.28
C LEU A 475 13.61 26.23 -19.38
N ASN A 476 13.22 25.58 -18.29
CA ASN A 476 12.89 24.15 -18.27
C ASN A 476 11.72 23.83 -19.21
N ALA A 477 10.71 24.71 -19.29
CA ALA A 477 9.58 24.54 -20.20
C ALA A 477 10.01 24.59 -21.69
N VAL A 478 10.84 25.57 -22.07
CA VAL A 478 11.37 25.68 -23.45
C VAL A 478 12.23 24.47 -23.80
N LEU A 479 13.09 24.02 -22.88
CA LEU A 479 13.90 22.82 -23.06
C LEU A 479 13.03 21.57 -23.23
N ALA A 480 11.98 21.41 -22.41
CA ALA A 480 11.05 20.28 -22.51
C ALA A 480 10.29 20.28 -23.86
N LEU A 481 9.87 21.45 -24.35
CA LEU A 481 9.23 21.57 -25.66
C LEU A 481 10.18 21.19 -26.81
N LYS A 482 11.45 21.65 -26.76
CA LYS A 482 12.47 21.25 -27.74
C LYS A 482 12.78 19.75 -27.66
N LEU A 483 12.93 19.21 -26.46
CA LEU A 483 13.18 17.78 -26.24
C LEU A 483 12.03 16.94 -26.82
N ARG A 484 10.78 17.33 -26.57
CA ARG A 484 9.59 16.67 -27.13
C ARG A 484 9.59 16.71 -28.66
N LYS A 485 9.94 17.85 -29.26
CA LYS A 485 10.07 17.98 -30.73
C LYS A 485 11.11 17.01 -31.28
N TYR A 486 12.32 17.01 -30.71
CA TYR A 486 13.38 16.10 -31.15
C TYR A 486 13.04 14.63 -30.90
N GLN A 487 12.37 14.31 -29.80
CA GLN A 487 11.91 12.95 -29.53
C GLN A 487 10.89 12.49 -30.58
N GLN A 488 9.97 13.35 -31.02
CA GLN A 488 9.02 13.04 -32.09
C GLN A 488 9.72 12.83 -33.45
N GLU A 489 10.68 13.69 -33.81
CA GLU A 489 11.48 13.52 -35.03
C GLU A 489 12.29 12.22 -34.99
N GLN A 490 12.90 11.91 -33.84
CA GLN A 490 13.65 10.67 -33.63
C GLN A 490 12.75 9.44 -33.77
N MET A 491 11.52 9.47 -33.26
CA MET A 491 10.57 8.36 -33.41
C MET A 491 10.22 8.12 -34.88
N LYS A 492 9.96 9.18 -35.67
CA LYS A 492 9.70 9.06 -37.12
C LYS A 492 10.86 8.39 -37.87
N LEU A 493 12.10 8.79 -37.57
CA LEU A 493 13.29 8.20 -38.17
C LEU A 493 13.50 6.74 -37.73
N LYS A 494 13.23 6.42 -36.46
CA LYS A 494 13.27 5.04 -35.95
C LYS A 494 12.24 4.16 -36.66
N ASP A 495 11.01 4.64 -36.86
CA ASP A 495 9.97 3.90 -37.56
C ASP A 495 10.33 3.65 -39.02
N ALA A 496 10.85 4.67 -39.72
CA ALA A 496 11.35 4.53 -41.10
C ALA A 496 12.48 3.49 -41.18
N ARG A 497 13.43 3.52 -40.23
CA ARG A 497 14.52 2.52 -40.15
C ARG A 497 13.98 1.12 -39.92
N ILE A 498 13.05 0.93 -38.97
CA ILE A 498 12.47 -0.39 -38.67
C ILE A 498 11.71 -0.93 -39.89
N LYS A 499 10.96 -0.07 -40.60
CA LYS A 499 10.26 -0.44 -41.83
C LYS A 499 11.24 -0.91 -42.91
N LEU A 500 12.27 -0.13 -43.20
CA LEU A 500 13.31 -0.50 -44.18
C LEU A 500 14.02 -1.80 -43.79
N MET A 501 14.33 -1.98 -42.51
CA MET A 501 14.94 -3.21 -42.00
C MET A 501 14.02 -4.42 -42.18
N ASN A 502 12.72 -4.27 -41.95
CA ASN A 502 11.72 -5.33 -42.19
C ASN A 502 11.58 -5.66 -43.67
N GLU A 503 11.56 -4.66 -44.57
CA GLU A 503 11.58 -4.88 -46.02
C GLU A 503 12.85 -5.63 -46.45
N VAL A 504 13.99 -5.26 -45.87
CA VAL A 504 15.28 -5.90 -46.14
C VAL A 504 15.28 -7.37 -45.70
N LEU A 505 14.80 -7.66 -44.49
CA LEU A 505 14.70 -9.02 -43.95
C LEU A 505 13.67 -9.85 -44.69
N GLY A 506 12.51 -9.27 -45.05
CA GLY A 506 11.49 -9.92 -45.87
C GLY A 506 12.00 -10.29 -47.27
N GLY A 507 12.79 -9.41 -47.88
CA GLY A 507 13.46 -9.64 -49.16
C GLY A 507 14.73 -10.51 -49.09
N MET A 508 15.12 -10.99 -47.91
CA MET A 508 16.39 -11.69 -47.73
C MET A 508 16.41 -13.05 -48.43
N LYS A 509 15.30 -13.80 -48.42
CA LYS A 509 15.19 -15.06 -49.18
C LYS A 509 15.32 -14.83 -50.69
N VAL A 510 14.69 -13.78 -51.21
CA VAL A 510 14.74 -13.44 -52.64
C VAL A 510 16.16 -13.01 -53.04
N ARG A 511 16.81 -12.15 -52.26
CA ARG A 511 18.20 -11.74 -52.53
C ARG A 511 19.19 -12.89 -52.42
N THR A 512 19.05 -13.74 -51.39
CA THR A 512 19.89 -14.93 -51.24
C THR A 512 19.64 -15.93 -52.36
N PHE A 513 18.39 -16.14 -52.78
CA PHE A 513 18.05 -16.99 -53.92
C PHE A 513 18.66 -16.45 -55.22
N ILE A 514 18.51 -15.16 -55.52
CA ILE A 514 19.11 -14.52 -56.70
C ILE A 514 20.64 -14.64 -56.65
N TYR A 515 21.26 -14.37 -55.51
CA TYR A 515 22.71 -14.49 -55.32
C TYR A 515 23.19 -15.94 -55.54
N LEU A 516 22.52 -16.92 -54.94
CA LEU A 516 22.86 -18.34 -55.11
C LEU A 516 22.60 -18.85 -56.52
N SER A 517 21.53 -18.40 -57.16
CA SER A 517 21.20 -18.75 -58.55
C SER A 517 22.22 -18.17 -59.53
N ARG A 518 22.68 -16.93 -59.31
CA ARG A 518 23.77 -16.30 -60.08
C ARG A 518 25.14 -16.95 -59.85
N ARG A 519 25.42 -17.37 -58.61
CA ARG A 519 26.66 -18.11 -58.29
C ARG A 519 26.69 -19.48 -58.98
N LYS A 520 25.55 -20.16 -59.11
CA LYS A 520 25.44 -21.42 -59.85
C LYS A 520 25.57 -21.24 -61.37
N SER A 521 25.19 -20.08 -61.92
CA SER A 521 25.33 -19.78 -63.36
C SER A 521 26.73 -19.28 -63.76
N GLY A 522 27.70 -19.21 -62.83
CA GLY A 522 29.10 -18.89 -63.14
C GLY A 522 29.37 -17.40 -63.43
N GLU A 523 28.42 -16.50 -63.18
CA GLU A 523 28.61 -15.06 -63.37
C GLU A 523 29.42 -14.49 -62.19
N HIS A 524 30.72 -14.25 -62.40
CA HIS A 524 31.57 -13.55 -61.44
C HIS A 524 31.23 -12.06 -61.41
N PHE A 525 31.21 -11.49 -60.19
CA PHE A 525 30.87 -10.10 -59.90
C PHE A 525 31.89 -9.15 -60.56
N THR A 526 31.60 -8.60 -61.74
CA THR A 526 32.25 -7.37 -62.17
C THR A 526 31.66 -6.25 -61.32
N ARG A 527 32.46 -5.77 -60.37
CA ARG A 527 32.20 -4.54 -59.61
C ARG A 527 32.05 -3.39 -60.61
N HIS A 528 30.83 -3.02 -60.94
CA HIS A 528 30.55 -1.66 -61.39
C HIS A 528 29.95 -0.90 -60.23
N GLY A 529 30.71 0.09 -59.77
CA GLY A 529 30.26 1.04 -58.77
C GLY A 529 29.20 1.95 -59.38
N GLU A 530 28.19 2.20 -58.58
CA GLU A 530 27.53 3.49 -58.34
C GLU A 530 26.79 3.41 -57.00
#